data_AF-A0A0S8EAU2-F1
#
_entry.id   AF-A0A0S8EAU2-F1
#
_cell.length_a   1.000
_cell.length_b   1.000
_cell.length_c   1.000
_cell.angle_alpha   90.00
_cell.angle_beta   90.00
_cell.angle_gamma   90.00
#
_symmetry.space_group_name_H-M   'P 1'
#
loop_
_entity.id
_entity.type
_entity.pdbx_description
1 polymer ?
#
loop_
_entity_poly.entity_id
_entity_poly.type
_entity_poly.pdbx_seq_one_letter_code
_entity_poly.pdbx_strand_id
1 'polypeptide(L)'
;MDLQSKFYSILLLFFLTLLINLPFGFARAKSKRYSFRWFLYIHMPIPVIFIIRTLSHIEMKYIPFFAFAAVLGQIIGGKLEI
;
A
#
# COMPACT_ATOMS: atom_id res chain seq x y z
N MET A 1 -1.36 -20.25 11.84
CA MET A 1 -0.58 -19.23 12.56
C MET A 1 -1.12 -19.09 13.95
N ASP A 2 -0.26 -19.13 14.95
CA ASP A 2 -0.60 -18.68 16.29
C ASP A 2 -0.93 -17.17 16.28
N LEU A 3 -1.53 -16.67 17.36
CA LEU A 3 -1.98 -15.28 17.44
C LEU A 3 -0.82 -14.27 17.29
N GLN A 4 0.36 -14.61 17.81
CA GLN A 4 1.51 -13.73 17.84
C GLN A 4 2.15 -13.63 16.45
N SER A 5 2.35 -14.74 15.74
CA SER A 5 2.81 -14.73 14.34
C SER A 5 1.84 -13.97 13.43
N LYS A 6 0.53 -14.11 13.66
CA LYS A 6 -0.50 -13.35 12.93
C LYS A 6 -0.39 -11.86 13.14
N PHE A 7 -0.20 -11.42 14.39
CA PHE A 7 0.00 -10.02 14.70
C PHE A 7 1.22 -9.45 13.96
N TYR A 8 2.36 -10.16 13.98
CA TYR A 8 3.56 -9.72 13.27
C TYR A 8 3.39 -9.70 11.75
N SER A 9 2.72 -10.67 11.15
CA SER A 9 2.45 -10.66 9.71
C SER A 9 1.56 -9.49 9.28
N ILE A 10 0.56 -9.13 10.08
CA ILE A 10 -0.31 -7.97 9.80
C ILE A 10 0.50 -6.68 9.91
N LEU A 11 1.31 -6.53 10.97
CA LEU A 11 2.14 -5.34 11.16
C LEU A 11 3.19 -5.18 10.05
N LEU A 12 3.84 -6.28 9.67
CA LEU A 12 4.81 -6.31 8.58
C LEU A 12 4.15 -5.90 7.26
N LEU A 13 2.99 -6.47 6.93
CA LEU A 13 2.28 -6.13 5.70
C LEU A 13 1.78 -4.68 5.71
N PHE A 14 1.42 -4.13 6.87
CA PHE A 14 1.07 -2.71 7.01
C PHE A 14 2.24 -1.80 6.64
N PHE A 15 3.41 -2.01 7.24
CA PHE A 15 4.60 -1.21 6.95
C PHE A 15 5.07 -1.42 5.51
N LEU A 16 5.03 -2.65 5.00
CA LEU A 16 5.34 -2.93 3.60
C LEU A 16 4.39 -2.21 2.65
N THR A 17 3.09 -2.18 2.97
CA THR A 17 2.09 -1.44 2.20
C THR A 17 2.40 0.06 2.17
N LEU A 18 2.78 0.64 3.31
CA LEU A 18 3.16 2.06 3.40
C LEU A 18 4.44 2.33 2.59
N LEU A 19 5.47 1.49 2.75
CA LEU A 19 6.75 1.59 2.03
C LEU A 19 6.59 1.45 0.52
N ILE A 20 5.75 0.52 0.06
CA ILE A 20 5.43 0.42 -1.37
C ILE A 20 4.71 1.68 -1.83
N ASN A 21 3.73 2.21 -1.08
CA ASN A 21 2.95 3.36 -1.53
C ASN A 21 3.70 4.70 -1.49
N LEU A 22 4.81 4.83 -0.76
CA LEU A 22 5.66 6.03 -0.74
C LEU A 22 6.18 6.44 -2.13
N PRO A 23 6.96 5.63 -2.86
CA PRO A 23 7.46 5.98 -4.19
C PRO A 23 6.32 6.17 -5.20
N PHE A 24 5.23 5.41 -5.09
CA PHE A 24 4.05 5.58 -5.94
C PHE A 24 3.32 6.90 -5.66
N GLY A 25 3.22 7.31 -4.39
CA GLY A 25 2.67 8.61 -3.98
C GLY A 25 3.45 9.77 -4.56
N PHE A 26 4.77 9.68 -4.53
CA PHE A 26 5.69 10.65 -5.13
C PHE A 26 5.52 10.73 -6.64
N ALA A 27 5.58 9.58 -7.33
CA ALA A 27 5.41 9.51 -8.78
C ALA A 27 4.03 10.01 -9.24
N ARG A 28 2.98 9.69 -8.47
CA ARG A 28 1.61 10.19 -8.68
C ARG A 28 1.57 11.71 -8.59
N ALA A 29 2.18 12.31 -7.56
CA ALA A 29 2.18 13.77 -7.37
C ALA A 29 2.91 14.52 -8.50
N LYS A 30 3.97 13.93 -9.07
CA LYS A 30 4.71 14.50 -10.20
C LYS A 30 4.08 14.22 -11.58
N SER A 31 2.96 13.50 -11.63
CA SER A 31 2.28 13.14 -12.88
C SER A 31 1.03 13.99 -13.14
N LYS A 32 0.66 14.18 -14.41
CA LYS A 32 -0.58 14.88 -14.77
C LYS A 32 -1.77 14.13 -14.16
N ARG A 33 -2.54 14.80 -13.30
CA ARG A 33 -3.76 14.26 -12.70
C ARG A 33 -4.69 13.72 -13.78
N TYR A 34 -5.27 12.54 -13.54
CA TYR A 34 -6.14 11.81 -14.49
C TYR A 34 -5.47 11.32 -15.78
N SER A 35 -4.13 11.38 -15.88
CA SER A 35 -3.43 10.65 -16.93
C SER A 35 -3.42 9.13 -16.67
N PHE A 36 -3.14 8.35 -17.72
CA PHE A 36 -2.95 6.91 -17.57
C PHE A 36 -1.85 6.56 -16.56
N ARG A 37 -0.74 7.33 -16.54
CA ARG A 37 0.34 7.16 -15.55
C ARG A 37 -0.14 7.43 -14.13
N TRP A 38 -0.89 8.51 -13.92
CA TRP A 38 -1.48 8.84 -12.62
C TRP A 38 -2.39 7.72 -12.11
N PHE A 39 -3.23 7.16 -13.01
CA PHE A 39 -4.07 6.01 -12.70
C PHE A 39 -3.24 4.78 -12.30
N LEU A 40 -2.20 4.45 -13.07
CA LEU A 40 -1.31 3.34 -12.76
C LEU A 40 -0.62 3.51 -11.41
N TYR A 41 -0.15 4.71 -11.07
CA TYR A 41 0.54 4.93 -9.79
C TYR A 41 -0.38 4.74 -8.57
N ILE A 42 -1.68 4.90 -8.73
CA ILE A 42 -2.67 4.64 -7.68
C ILE A 42 -3.03 3.15 -7.61
N HIS A 43 -3.23 2.52 -8.77
CA HIS A 43 -3.80 1.17 -8.83
C HIS A 43 -2.75 0.07 -8.80
N MET A 44 -1.53 0.30 -9.31
CA MET A 44 -0.48 -0.73 -9.35
C MET A 44 -0.08 -1.27 -7.97
N PRO A 45 -0.01 -0.46 -6.89
CA PRO A 45 0.23 -0.99 -5.55
C PRO A 45 -0.85 -1.98 -5.06
N ILE A 46 -2.11 -1.82 -5.50
CA ILE A 46 -3.25 -2.58 -4.99
C ILE A 46 -3.14 -4.08 -5.31
N PRO A 47 -2.91 -4.53 -6.57
CA PRO A 47 -2.64 -5.93 -6.90
C PRO A 47 -1.45 -6.51 -6.15
N VAL A 48 -0.38 -5.75 -5.97
CA VAL A 48 0.82 -6.21 -5.25
C VAL A 48 0.47 -6.54 -3.79
N ILE A 49 -0.21 -5.62 -3.10
CA ILE A 49 -0.64 -5.83 -1.71
C ILE A 49 -1.66 -6.96 -1.62
N PHE A 50 -2.59 -7.06 -2.58
CA PHE A 50 -3.58 -8.13 -2.65
C PHE A 50 -2.93 -9.52 -2.75
N ILE A 51 -1.93 -9.68 -3.63
CA ILE A 51 -1.19 -10.94 -3.79
C ILE A 51 -0.47 -11.30 -2.49
N ILE A 52 0.32 -10.39 -1.92
CA ILE A 52 1.09 -10.64 -0.70
C ILE A 52 0.17 -11.02 0.47
N ARG A 53 -0.96 -10.32 0.61
CA ARG A 53 -1.95 -10.58 1.65
C ARG A 53 -2.57 -11.97 1.52
N THR A 54 -2.89 -12.37 0.28
CA THR A 54 -3.49 -13.67 -0.04
C THR A 54 -2.50 -14.81 0.23
N LEU A 55 -1.23 -14.65 -0.20
CA LEU A 55 -0.16 -15.60 0.09
C LEU A 55 0.16 -15.70 1.58
N SER A 56 -0.09 -14.64 2.35
CA SER A 56 0.10 -14.61 3.80
C SER A 56 -1.12 -15.15 4.57
N HIS A 57 -2.17 -15.62 3.88
CA HIS A 57 -3.42 -16.12 4.48
C HIS A 57 -4.08 -15.14 5.48
N ILE A 58 -3.90 -13.84 5.28
CA ILE A 58 -4.52 -12.83 6.14
C ILE A 58 -5.99 -12.63 5.73
N GLU A 59 -6.87 -12.66 6.73
CA GLU A 59 -8.31 -12.55 6.55
C GLU A 59 -8.74 -11.23 5.89
N MET A 60 -9.83 -11.27 5.12
CA MET A 60 -10.38 -10.10 4.40
C MET A 60 -10.74 -8.94 5.34
N LYS A 61 -11.02 -9.20 6.63
CA LYS A 61 -11.37 -8.17 7.61
C LYS A 61 -10.27 -7.13 7.85
N TYR A 62 -9.02 -7.44 7.51
CA TYR A 62 -7.88 -6.52 7.63
C TYR A 62 -7.65 -5.65 6.39
N ILE A 63 -8.45 -5.80 5.32
CA ILE A 63 -8.33 -4.96 4.12
C ILE A 63 -8.44 -3.46 4.43
N PRO A 64 -9.39 -2.97 5.26
CA PRO A 64 -9.46 -1.55 5.59
C PRO A 64 -8.18 -1.03 6.25
N PHE A 65 -7.50 -1.86 7.03
CA PHE A 65 -6.24 -1.52 7.70
C PHE A 65 -5.10 -1.32 6.70
N PHE A 66 -4.99 -2.20 5.70
CA PHE A 66 -4.00 -2.03 4.62
C PHE A 66 -4.38 -0.90 3.65
N ALA A 67 -5.67 -0.69 3.39
CA ALA A 67 -6.14 0.45 2.60
C ALA A 67 -5.75 1.78 3.27
N PHE A 68 -5.89 1.87 4.59
CA PHE A 68 -5.42 3.02 5.35
C PHE A 68 -3.90 3.24 5.20
N ALA A 69 -3.08 2.19 5.35
CA ALA A 69 -1.63 2.28 5.10
C ALA A 69 -1.31 2.74 3.66
N ALA A 70 -2.05 2.26 2.67
CA ALA A 70 -1.84 2.62 1.27
C ALA A 70 -2.15 4.10 1.02
N VAL A 71 -3.27 4.59 1.56
CA VAL A 71 -3.65 6.01 1.49
C VAL A 71 -2.62 6.89 2.19
N LEU A 72 -2.17 6.49 3.39
CA LEU A 72 -1.10 7.21 4.11
C LEU A 72 0.19 7.26 3.28
N GLY A 73 0.65 6.13 2.74
CA GLY A 73 1.85 6.08 1.90
C GLY A 73 1.73 6.97 0.65
N GLN A 74 0.56 6.99 0.00
CA GLN A 74 0.30 7.84 -1.17
C GLN A 74 0.32 9.34 -0.83
N ILE A 75 -0.22 9.72 0.35
CA ILE A 75 -0.23 11.11 0.82
C ILE A 75 1.18 11.53 1.22
N ILE A 76 1.86 10.74 2.06
CA ILE A 76 3.22 11.05 2.53
C ILE A 76 4.18 11.11 1.35
N GLY A 77 4.14 10.10 0.47
CA GLY A 77 4.94 10.05 -0.75
C GLY A 77 4.70 11.26 -1.65
N GLY A 78 3.46 11.69 -1.79
CA GLY A 78 3.12 12.87 -2.60
C GLY A 78 3.59 14.21 -2.02
N LYS A 79 4.02 14.24 -0.75
CA LYS A 79 4.61 15.41 -0.09
C LYS A 79 6.14 15.40 -0.10
N LEU A 80 6.78 14.34 -0.60
CA LEU A 80 8.23 14.28 -0.66
C LEU A 80 8.75 15.21 -1.76
N GLU A 81 9.56 16.19 -1.37
CA GLU A 81 10.27 17.13 -2.25
C GLU A 81 11.71 16.65 -2.49
N ILE A 82 11.85 15.43 -3.00
CA ILE A 82 13.14 14.86 -3.44
C ILE A 82 13.39 15.20 -4.91
#